data_AF-A0A4P5WZR2-F1
#
_entry.id   AF-A0A4P5WZR2-F1
#
_cell.length_a   1.000
_cell.length_b   1.000
_cell.length_c   1.000
_cell.angle_alpha   90.00
_cell.angle_beta   90.00
_cell.angle_gamma   90.00
#
_symmetry.space_group_name_H-M   'P 1'
#
loop_
_entity.id
_entity.type
_entity.pdbx_description
1 polymer ?
#
loop_
_entity_poly.entity_id
_entity_poly.type
_entity_poly.pdbx_seq_one_letter_code
_entity_poly.pdbx_strand_id
1 'polypeptide(L)'
;MPALVKAVTIHEPESPAKAATGRPAIISVPRLVEPAPVMAFAAAGAGVVLTIMMAWLIGFVFRPAAPPVWLLVGGAFVIAVPCVLLGYAVIRDRELEPLKGGSLVVRGLICAAVYAGLWCVKGMLPAEATADMWQWLFLGPIFLLPGALAALATLELDWGPAVGHFSLYVLLTSLLRAVMGLPPL
;
A
#
# COMPACT_ATOMS: atom_id res chain seq x y z
N MET A 1 -69.70 5.33 0.91
CA MET A 1 -68.94 4.07 0.88
C MET A 1 -67.46 4.42 0.88
N PRO A 2 -66.63 3.92 1.82
CA PRO A 2 -65.21 4.26 1.84
C PRO A 2 -64.43 3.42 0.81
N ALA A 3 -63.40 4.01 0.22
CA ALA A 3 -62.62 3.43 -0.88
C ALA A 3 -61.71 2.29 -0.40
N LEU A 4 -61.66 1.21 -1.19
CA LEU A 4 -60.81 0.03 -0.98
C LEU A 4 -59.32 0.42 -1.00
N VAL A 5 -58.64 0.19 0.12
CA VAL A 5 -57.19 0.34 0.27
C VAL A 5 -56.51 -0.75 -0.57
N LYS A 6 -55.62 -0.35 -1.49
CA LYS A 6 -54.81 -1.28 -2.29
C LYS A 6 -53.99 -2.18 -1.37
N ALA A 7 -54.21 -3.48 -1.47
CA ALA A 7 -53.42 -4.50 -0.79
C ALA A 7 -51.98 -4.44 -1.31
N VAL A 8 -51.03 -4.13 -0.43
CA VAL A 8 -49.59 -4.21 -0.70
C VAL A 8 -49.18 -5.66 -0.55
N THR A 9 -48.98 -6.35 -1.67
CA THR A 9 -48.35 -7.66 -1.70
C THR A 9 -46.85 -7.51 -1.41
N ILE A 10 -46.45 -7.88 -0.20
CA ILE A 10 -45.04 -7.98 0.20
C ILE A 10 -44.50 -9.26 -0.46
N HIS A 11 -43.64 -9.11 -1.46
CA HIS A 11 -42.85 -10.23 -1.97
C HIS A 11 -41.72 -10.50 -0.98
N GLU A 12 -41.89 -11.53 -0.16
CA GLU A 12 -40.76 -12.08 0.58
C GLU A 12 -39.72 -12.60 -0.42
N PRO A 13 -38.42 -12.33 -0.18
CA PRO A 13 -37.37 -12.90 -1.01
C PRO A 13 -37.44 -14.42 -0.96
N GLU A 14 -37.30 -15.04 -2.13
CA GLU A 14 -37.35 -16.49 -2.30
C GLU A 14 -36.39 -17.17 -1.32
N SER A 15 -36.92 -18.07 -0.48
CA SER A 15 -36.14 -18.76 0.56
C SER A 15 -34.99 -19.54 -0.11
N PRO A 16 -33.74 -19.40 0.34
CA PRO A 16 -32.64 -20.18 -0.19
C PRO A 16 -32.97 -21.68 -0.05
N ALA A 17 -32.62 -22.45 -1.08
CA ALA A 17 -32.84 -23.89 -1.11
C ALA A 17 -32.32 -24.53 0.20
N LYS A 18 -33.15 -25.33 0.86
CA LYS A 18 -32.77 -26.00 2.10
C LYS A 18 -31.76 -27.11 1.79
N ALA A 19 -30.66 -27.17 2.55
CA ALA A 19 -29.77 -28.33 2.51
C ALA A 19 -30.52 -29.56 3.04
N ALA A 20 -30.09 -30.78 2.65
CA ALA A 20 -30.69 -32.05 3.08
C ALA A 20 -30.75 -32.24 4.62
N THR A 21 -30.01 -31.42 5.38
CA THR A 21 -29.95 -31.38 6.84
C THR A 21 -30.85 -30.32 7.49
N GLY A 22 -31.74 -29.66 6.73
CA GLY A 22 -32.70 -28.67 7.25
C GLY A 22 -32.09 -27.31 7.63
N ARG A 23 -30.78 -27.13 7.41
CA ARG A 23 -30.08 -25.85 7.57
C ARG A 23 -30.14 -25.04 6.26
N PRO A 24 -30.17 -23.69 6.34
CA PRO A 24 -30.05 -22.86 5.14
C PRO A 24 -28.78 -23.25 4.39
N ALA A 25 -28.90 -23.57 3.09
CA ALA A 25 -27.73 -23.86 2.28
C ALA A 25 -26.93 -22.57 2.18
N ILE A 26 -25.77 -22.55 2.85
CA ILE A 26 -24.79 -21.47 2.69
C ILE A 26 -24.21 -21.68 1.29
N ILE A 27 -24.75 -20.97 0.30
CA ILE A 27 -24.20 -20.99 -1.05
C ILE A 27 -22.89 -20.20 -0.98
N SER A 28 -21.77 -20.92 -0.86
CA SER A 28 -20.47 -20.32 -1.13
C SER A 28 -20.43 -20.02 -2.63
N VAL A 29 -20.55 -18.75 -3.00
CA VAL A 29 -20.29 -18.34 -4.38
C VAL A 29 -18.77 -18.35 -4.54
N PRO A 30 -18.17 -19.30 -5.28
CA PRO A 30 -16.73 -19.27 -5.52
C PRO A 30 -16.39 -17.99 -6.28
N ARG A 31 -15.68 -17.07 -5.63
CA ARG A 31 -15.26 -15.82 -6.25
C ARG A 31 -14.15 -16.16 -7.25
N LEU A 32 -14.41 -15.92 -8.53
CA LEU A 32 -13.41 -16.10 -9.59
C LEU A 32 -12.23 -15.17 -9.30
N VAL A 33 -11.10 -15.75 -8.89
CA VAL A 33 -9.84 -15.03 -8.76
C VAL A 33 -9.34 -14.81 -10.18
N GLU A 34 -9.56 -13.62 -10.72
CA GLU A 34 -8.95 -13.26 -12.00
C GLU A 34 -7.43 -13.14 -11.78
N PRO A 35 -6.61 -13.94 -12.48
CA PRO A 35 -5.17 -13.77 -12.41
C PRO A 35 -4.81 -12.38 -12.92
N ALA A 36 -3.80 -11.76 -12.29
CA ALA A 36 -3.29 -10.49 -12.79
C ALA A 36 -2.90 -10.64 -14.27
N PRO A 37 -3.29 -9.70 -15.14
CA PRO A 37 -2.94 -9.81 -16.56
C PRO A 37 -1.42 -9.81 -16.69
N VAL A 38 -0.88 -10.69 -17.54
CA VAL A 38 0.57 -10.85 -17.77
C VAL A 38 1.23 -9.49 -18.05
N MET A 39 0.54 -8.60 -18.75
CA MET A 39 0.98 -7.24 -19.04
C MET A 39 1.19 -6.38 -17.78
N ALA A 40 0.34 -6.50 -16.76
CA ALA A 40 0.53 -5.78 -15.50
C ALA A 40 1.74 -6.29 -14.72
N PHE A 41 1.98 -7.60 -14.73
CA PHE A 41 3.18 -8.18 -14.13
C PHE A 41 4.46 -7.74 -14.86
N ALA A 42 4.44 -7.78 -16.20
CA ALA A 42 5.55 -7.30 -17.02
C ALA A 42 5.83 -5.80 -16.81
N ALA A 43 4.77 -4.98 -16.74
CA ALA A 43 4.89 -3.55 -16.48
C ALA A 43 5.47 -3.26 -15.09
N ALA A 44 5.03 -3.99 -14.05
CA ALA A 44 5.59 -3.87 -12.71
C ALA A 44 7.08 -4.26 -12.69
N GLY A 45 7.44 -5.37 -13.33
CA GLY A 45 8.84 -5.81 -13.45
C GLY A 45 9.72 -4.79 -14.18
N ALA A 46 9.26 -4.28 -15.32
CA ALA A 46 9.96 -3.24 -16.07
C ALA A 46 10.09 -1.94 -15.26
N GLY A 47 9.05 -1.55 -14.53
CA GLY A 47 9.07 -0.39 -13.63
C GLY A 47 10.12 -0.51 -12.53
N VAL A 48 10.28 -1.70 -11.93
CA VAL A 48 11.33 -1.96 -10.93
C VAL A 48 12.72 -1.79 -11.54
N VAL A 49 12.98 -2.41 -12.70
CA VAL A 49 14.28 -2.30 -13.39
C VAL A 49 14.59 -0.84 -13.76
N LEU A 50 13.61 -0.13 -14.33
CA LEU A 50 13.77 1.28 -14.69
C LEU A 50 14.07 2.15 -13.46
N THR A 51 13.40 1.89 -12.34
CA THR A 51 13.60 2.63 -11.08
C THR A 51 15.01 2.42 -10.52
N ILE A 52 15.49 1.17 -10.52
CA ILE A 52 16.86 0.84 -10.08
C ILE A 52 17.89 1.50 -11.00
N MET A 53 17.68 1.42 -12.32
CA MET A 53 18.56 2.05 -13.31
C MET A 53 18.60 3.57 -13.13
N MET A 54 17.45 4.20 -12.88
CA MET A 54 17.36 5.64 -12.63
C MET A 54 18.08 6.04 -11.34
N ALA A 55 17.91 5.28 -10.26
CA ALA A 55 18.63 5.50 -9.01
C ALA A 55 20.16 5.39 -9.22
N TRP A 56 20.62 4.39 -9.95
CA TRP A 56 22.03 4.24 -10.29
C TRP A 56 22.55 5.43 -11.12
N LEU A 57 21.79 5.87 -12.12
CA LEU A 57 22.15 7.01 -12.97
C LEU A 57 22.23 8.32 -12.18
N ILE A 58 21.26 8.59 -11.29
CA ILE A 58 21.29 9.77 -10.42
C ILE A 58 22.52 9.71 -9.52
N GLY A 59 22.80 8.57 -8.88
CA GLY A 59 24.01 8.39 -8.07
C GLY A 59 25.29 8.63 -8.87
N PHE A 60 25.33 8.19 -10.12
CA PHE A 60 26.48 8.38 -11.02
C PHE A 60 26.68 9.85 -11.40
N VAL A 61 25.60 10.56 -11.80
CA VAL A 61 25.66 11.95 -12.28
C VAL A 61 26.06 12.94 -11.18
N PHE A 62 25.62 12.71 -9.95
CA PHE A 62 25.88 13.65 -8.85
C PHE A 62 27.21 13.41 -8.13
N ARG A 63 27.90 12.28 -8.36
CA ARG A 63 29.20 12.00 -7.72
C ARG A 63 30.26 13.06 -8.05
N PRO A 64 31.06 13.53 -7.06
CA PRO A 64 31.13 13.06 -5.67
C PRO A 64 30.13 13.72 -4.71
N ALA A 65 29.32 14.67 -5.18
CA ALA A 65 28.32 15.36 -4.37
C ALA A 65 27.06 14.49 -4.13
N ALA A 66 26.28 14.84 -3.11
CA ALA A 66 24.97 14.27 -2.92
C ALA A 66 23.96 14.92 -3.88
N PRO A 67 22.96 14.17 -4.39
CA PRO A 67 21.84 14.75 -5.12
C PRO A 67 21.11 15.79 -4.27
N PRO A 68 20.54 16.83 -4.88
CA PRO A 68 19.87 17.89 -4.14
C PRO A 68 18.65 17.35 -3.38
N VAL A 69 18.38 17.91 -2.20
CA VAL A 69 17.34 17.41 -1.27
C VAL A 69 15.96 17.36 -1.92
N TRP A 70 15.59 18.35 -2.73
CA TRP A 70 14.29 18.37 -3.41
C TRP A 70 14.09 17.17 -4.35
N LEU A 71 15.17 16.67 -4.98
CA LEU A 71 15.11 15.49 -5.84
C LEU A 71 14.91 14.22 -5.01
N LEU A 72 15.54 14.12 -3.84
CA LEU A 72 15.36 13.01 -2.92
C LEU A 72 13.94 12.97 -2.33
N VAL A 73 13.39 14.13 -1.96
CA VAL A 73 12.02 14.26 -1.44
C VAL A 73 11.00 13.94 -2.54
N GLY A 74 11.17 14.51 -3.74
CA GLY A 74 10.32 14.22 -4.89
C GLY A 74 10.37 12.74 -5.28
N GLY A 75 11.57 12.15 -5.32
CA GLY A 75 11.78 10.73 -5.57
C GLY A 75 11.09 9.86 -4.53
N ALA A 76 11.24 10.15 -3.23
CA ALA A 76 10.58 9.42 -2.16
C ALA A 76 9.06 9.37 -2.36
N PHE A 77 8.42 10.50 -2.70
CA PHE A 77 6.99 10.54 -2.98
C PHE A 77 6.61 9.77 -4.25
N VAL A 78 7.35 9.97 -5.35
CA VAL A 78 7.10 9.27 -6.63
C VAL A 78 7.21 7.75 -6.47
N ILE A 79 8.10 7.26 -5.61
CA ILE A 79 8.24 5.83 -5.29
C ILE A 79 7.15 5.36 -4.32
N ALA A 80 6.73 6.19 -3.38
CA ALA A 80 5.67 5.84 -2.43
C ALA A 80 4.35 5.50 -3.14
N VAL A 81 3.97 6.23 -4.18
CA VAL A 81 2.71 6.01 -4.92
C VAL A 81 2.58 4.58 -5.49
N PRO A 82 3.49 4.08 -6.35
CA PRO A 82 3.41 2.71 -6.85
C PRO A 82 3.60 1.67 -5.75
N CYS A 83 4.43 1.93 -4.73
CA CYS A 83 4.54 1.03 -3.57
C CYS A 83 3.19 0.86 -2.87
N VAL A 84 2.45 1.95 -2.68
CA VAL A 84 1.14 1.91 -2.02
C VAL A 84 0.12 1.19 -2.87
N LEU A 85 0.05 1.48 -4.16
CA LEU A 85 -0.95 0.87 -5.04
C LEU A 85 -0.69 -0.62 -5.27
N LEU A 86 0.56 -0.99 -5.54
CA LEU A 86 0.95 -2.39 -5.75
C LEU A 86 0.93 -3.17 -4.43
N GLY A 87 1.41 -2.56 -3.34
CA GLY A 87 1.36 -3.14 -2.01
C GLY A 87 -0.07 -3.49 -1.62
N TYR A 88 -0.99 -2.53 -1.73
CA TYR A 88 -2.41 -2.75 -1.49
C TYR A 88 -2.97 -3.90 -2.33
N ALA A 89 -2.70 -3.92 -3.64
CA ALA A 89 -3.20 -4.95 -4.53
C ALA A 89 -2.73 -6.38 -4.15
N VAL A 90 -1.53 -6.49 -3.57
CA VAL A 90 -0.93 -7.79 -3.19
C VAL A 90 -1.43 -8.28 -1.83
N ILE A 91 -1.49 -7.39 -0.83
CA ILE A 91 -1.67 -7.80 0.58
C ILE A 91 -3.09 -7.57 1.13
N ARG A 92 -3.95 -6.85 0.39
CA ARG A 92 -5.32 -6.60 0.84
C ARG A 92 -6.04 -7.91 1.13
N ASP A 93 -6.97 -7.84 2.07
CA ASP A 93 -7.92 -8.92 2.25
C ASP A 93 -8.74 -9.11 0.97
N ARG A 94 -8.87 -10.37 0.55
CA ARG A 94 -9.64 -10.78 -0.63
C ARG A 94 -11.11 -10.97 -0.29
N GLU A 95 -11.45 -11.11 0.98
CA GLU A 95 -12.82 -11.22 1.48
C GLU A 95 -13.54 -9.87 1.39
N LEU A 96 -12.85 -8.79 1.76
CA LEU A 96 -13.35 -7.41 1.70
C LEU A 96 -13.51 -6.91 0.25
N GLU A 97 -14.42 -5.96 0.06
CA GLU A 97 -14.56 -5.26 -1.22
C GLU A 97 -13.33 -4.40 -1.48
N PRO A 98 -12.70 -4.52 -2.67
CA PRO A 98 -11.52 -3.71 -2.97
C PRO A 98 -11.89 -2.25 -3.17
N LEU A 99 -11.03 -1.37 -2.66
CA LEU A 99 -11.05 0.05 -3.00
C LEU A 99 -10.80 0.21 -4.51
N LYS A 100 -11.65 1.01 -5.16
CA LYS A 100 -11.59 1.26 -6.60
C LYS A 100 -11.75 2.75 -6.91
N GLY A 101 -11.34 3.11 -8.12
CA GLY A 101 -11.54 4.45 -8.67
C GLY A 101 -10.93 5.56 -7.82
N GLY A 102 -11.66 6.68 -7.69
CA GLY A 102 -11.17 7.87 -6.97
C GLY A 102 -10.84 7.63 -5.50
N SER A 103 -11.58 6.74 -4.82
CA SER A 103 -11.33 6.43 -3.41
C SER A 103 -9.95 5.80 -3.21
N LEU A 104 -9.59 4.82 -4.04
CA LEU A 104 -8.26 4.19 -4.02
C LEU A 104 -7.16 5.22 -4.28
N VAL A 105 -7.36 6.09 -5.28
CA VAL A 105 -6.36 7.10 -5.65
C VAL A 105 -6.15 8.11 -4.51
N VAL A 106 -7.21 8.72 -3.99
CA VAL A 106 -7.10 9.74 -2.94
C VAL A 106 -6.50 9.14 -1.66
N ARG A 107 -7.03 8.00 -1.20
CA ARG A 107 -6.55 7.35 0.03
C ARG A 107 -5.12 6.84 -0.14
N GLY A 108 -4.79 6.30 -1.31
CA GLY A 108 -3.44 5.87 -1.66
C GLY A 108 -2.45 7.03 -1.68
N LEU A 109 -2.82 8.18 -2.25
CA LEU A 109 -1.98 9.38 -2.25
C LEU A 109 -1.76 9.96 -0.84
N ILE A 110 -2.78 9.93 0.02
CA ILE A 110 -2.62 10.32 1.43
C ILE A 110 -1.60 9.39 2.11
N CYS A 111 -1.74 8.07 1.92
CA CYS A 111 -0.80 7.09 2.48
C CYS A 111 0.63 7.32 1.96
N ALA A 112 0.78 7.52 0.64
CA ALA A 112 2.06 7.80 0.00
C ALA A 112 2.70 9.10 0.53
N ALA A 113 1.90 10.13 0.78
CA ALA A 113 2.37 11.38 1.38
C ALA A 113 2.89 11.17 2.80
N VAL A 114 2.21 10.36 3.63
CA VAL A 114 2.70 10.02 4.97
C VAL A 114 4.00 9.22 4.89
N TYR A 115 4.10 8.26 3.97
CA TYR A 115 5.32 7.44 3.81
C TYR A 115 6.52 8.29 3.40
N ALA A 116 6.33 9.17 2.41
CA ALA A 116 7.34 10.13 2.00
C ALA A 116 7.69 11.12 3.13
N GLY A 117 6.68 11.59 3.88
CA GLY A 117 6.84 12.48 5.02
C GLY A 117 7.67 11.85 6.15
N LEU A 118 7.41 10.59 6.50
CA LEU A 118 8.23 9.83 7.45
C LEU A 118 9.67 9.71 6.98
N TRP A 119 9.90 9.53 5.67
CA TRP A 119 11.23 9.56 5.08
C TRP A 119 11.92 10.91 5.20
N CYS A 120 11.17 12.01 5.06
CA CYS A 120 11.69 13.36 5.26
C CYS A 120 12.06 13.60 6.73
N VAL A 121 11.20 13.19 7.68
CA VAL A 121 11.46 13.29 9.12
C VAL A 121 12.75 12.54 9.48
N LYS A 122 12.93 11.33 8.93
CA LYS A 122 14.18 10.59 9.07
C LYS A 122 15.36 11.44 8.56
N GLY A 123 15.26 12.01 7.36
CA GLY A 123 16.31 12.86 6.77
C GLY A 123 16.73 14.07 7.61
N MET A 124 15.93 14.48 8.60
CA MET A 124 16.25 15.56 9.56
C MET A 124 17.01 15.06 10.80
N LEU A 125 17.09 13.76 11.03
CA LEU A 125 17.83 13.19 12.15
C LEU A 125 19.34 13.37 11.94
N PRO A 126 20.10 13.65 13.02
CA PRO A 126 21.55 13.69 12.97
C PRO A 126 22.09 12.30 12.57
N ALA A 127 23.17 12.27 11.78
CA ALA A 127 23.73 11.02 11.26
C ALA A 127 24.15 10.06 12.39
N GLU A 128 24.56 10.61 13.53
CA GLU A 128 24.94 9.90 14.73
C GLU A 128 23.77 9.15 15.38
N ALA A 129 22.52 9.59 15.16
CA ALA A 129 21.33 8.94 15.68
C ALA A 129 20.89 7.72 14.86
N THR A 130 21.44 7.54 13.65
CA THR A 130 21.14 6.40 12.77
C THR A 130 22.38 5.61 12.38
N ALA A 131 23.50 5.84 13.07
CA ALA A 131 24.80 5.26 12.73
C ALA A 131 24.89 3.79 13.14
N ASP A 132 24.30 3.43 14.29
CA ASP A 132 24.42 2.08 14.85
C ASP A 132 23.12 1.28 14.71
N MET A 133 23.26 -0.02 14.46
CA MET A 133 22.13 -0.94 14.34
C MET A 133 21.24 -0.98 15.60
N TRP A 134 21.82 -0.81 16.80
CA TRP A 134 21.04 -0.84 18.05
C TRP A 134 20.12 0.38 18.20
N GLN A 135 20.44 1.52 17.59
CA GLN A 135 19.59 2.72 17.62
C GLN A 135 18.27 2.46 16.88
N TRP A 136 18.31 1.62 15.84
CA TRP A 136 17.14 1.18 15.09
C TRP A 136 16.17 0.32 15.91
N LEU A 137 16.60 -0.25 17.03
CA LEU A 137 15.68 -0.92 17.96
C LEU A 137 14.66 0.06 18.55
N PHE A 138 15.05 1.32 18.73
CA PHE A 138 14.21 2.39 19.26
C PHE A 138 13.57 3.23 18.15
N LEU A 139 14.34 3.58 17.11
CA LEU A 139 13.84 4.36 15.99
C LEU A 139 12.86 3.59 15.11
N GLY A 140 13.13 2.30 14.86
CA GLY A 140 12.31 1.44 14.00
C GLY A 140 10.83 1.51 14.37
N PRO A 141 10.42 1.21 15.63
CA PRO A 141 9.03 1.35 16.07
C PRO A 141 8.45 2.76 15.89
N ILE A 142 9.22 3.82 16.14
CA ILE A 142 8.76 5.21 16.02
C ILE A 142 8.39 5.56 14.57
N PHE A 143 9.08 5.00 13.58
CA PHE A 143 8.74 5.17 12.16
C PHE A 143 7.72 4.16 11.66
N LEU A 144 7.80 2.91 12.12
CA LEU A 144 6.94 1.82 11.70
C LEU A 144 5.48 2.04 12.14
N LEU A 145 5.27 2.50 13.37
CA LEU A 145 3.94 2.75 13.93
C LEU A 145 3.11 3.75 13.10
N PRO A 146 3.56 5.00 12.83
CA PRO A 146 2.80 5.94 12.03
C PRO A 146 2.65 5.47 10.57
N GLY A 147 3.62 4.76 10.01
CA GLY A 147 3.53 4.18 8.67
C GLY A 147 2.46 3.08 8.58
N ALA A 148 2.43 2.17 9.56
CA ALA A 148 1.39 1.16 9.66
C ALA A 148 0.02 1.82 9.89
N LEU A 149 -0.09 2.76 10.85
CA LEU A 149 -1.34 3.48 11.14
C LEU A 149 -1.90 4.20 9.92
N ALA A 150 -1.05 4.81 9.10
CA ALA A 150 -1.48 5.43 7.85
C ALA A 150 -2.09 4.38 6.91
N ALA A 151 -1.46 3.21 6.75
CA ALA A 151 -2.01 2.12 5.96
C ALA A 151 -3.34 1.56 6.52
N LEU A 152 -3.48 1.39 7.84
CA LEU A 152 -4.74 0.98 8.45
C LEU A 152 -5.86 2.00 8.18
N ALA A 153 -5.59 3.27 8.45
CA ALA A 153 -6.58 4.34 8.32
C ALA A 153 -6.99 4.58 6.86
N THR A 154 -6.05 4.42 5.92
CA THR A 154 -6.29 4.77 4.50
C THR A 154 -6.61 3.58 3.62
N LEU A 155 -6.21 2.35 3.94
CA LEU A 155 -6.34 1.21 3.02
C LEU A 155 -7.14 0.04 3.60
N GLU A 156 -7.69 0.17 4.81
CA GLU A 156 -8.48 -0.89 5.47
C GLU A 156 -7.72 -2.20 5.60
N LEU A 157 -6.41 -2.08 5.82
CA LEU A 157 -5.54 -3.22 6.08
C LEU A 157 -5.56 -3.54 7.56
N ASP A 158 -5.54 -4.83 7.91
CA ASP A 158 -5.25 -5.28 9.26
C ASP A 158 -3.83 -4.91 9.69
N TRP A 159 -3.57 -4.98 11.00
CA TRP A 159 -2.28 -4.55 11.58
C TRP A 159 -1.06 -5.24 10.95
N GLY A 160 -1.12 -6.55 10.75
CA GLY A 160 -0.03 -7.33 10.13
C GLY A 160 0.27 -6.89 8.69
N PRO A 161 -0.72 -6.95 7.78
CA PRO A 161 -0.57 -6.44 6.42
C PRO A 161 -0.14 -4.97 6.37
N ALA A 162 -0.68 -4.09 7.22
CA ALA A 162 -0.31 -2.68 7.26
C ALA A 162 1.19 -2.46 7.59
N VAL A 163 1.74 -3.23 8.53
CA VAL A 163 3.18 -3.23 8.83
C VAL A 163 3.99 -3.69 7.61
N GLY A 164 3.57 -4.78 6.98
CA GLY A 164 4.22 -5.29 5.76
C GLY A 164 4.18 -4.29 4.59
N HIS A 165 3.07 -3.56 4.46
CA HIS A 165 2.87 -2.54 3.44
C HIS A 165 3.88 -1.39 3.57
N PHE A 166 4.05 -0.85 4.77
CA PHE A 166 5.02 0.21 5.01
C PHE A 166 6.46 -0.30 4.90
N SER A 167 6.71 -1.53 5.35
CA SER A 167 8.02 -2.17 5.26
C SER A 167 8.50 -2.34 3.82
N LEU A 168 7.59 -2.60 2.87
CA LEU A 168 7.93 -2.64 1.44
C LEU A 168 8.52 -1.30 0.95
N TYR A 169 7.89 -0.18 1.32
CA TYR A 169 8.37 1.15 0.96
C TYR A 169 9.74 1.45 1.59
N VAL A 170 9.91 1.13 2.87
CA VAL A 170 11.19 1.27 3.59
C VAL A 170 12.29 0.48 2.91
N LEU A 171 12.07 -0.81 2.62
CA LEU A 171 13.07 -1.67 1.98
C LEU A 171 13.44 -1.19 0.58
N LEU A 172 12.44 -0.83 -0.24
CA LEU A 172 12.69 -0.37 -1.59
C LEU A 172 13.47 0.95 -1.60
N THR A 173 13.06 1.94 -0.82
CA THR A 173 13.73 3.24 -0.79
C THR A 173 15.14 3.14 -0.19
N SER A 174 15.37 2.30 0.82
CA SER A 174 16.70 2.01 1.34
C SER A 174 17.60 1.35 0.29
N LEU A 175 17.06 0.40 -0.50
CA LEU A 175 17.78 -0.21 -1.61
C LEU A 175 18.15 0.82 -2.69
N LEU A 176 17.21 1.66 -3.11
CA LEU A 176 17.47 2.69 -4.14
C LEU A 176 18.55 3.67 -3.69
N ARG A 177 18.58 4.03 -2.40
CA ARG A 177 19.64 4.87 -1.84
C ARG A 177 21.00 4.17 -1.85
N ALA A 178 21.05 2.90 -1.47
CA ALA A 178 22.29 2.11 -1.55
C ALA A 178 22.81 2.06 -3.00
N VAL A 179 21.93 1.86 -3.98
CA VAL A 179 22.27 1.91 -5.41
C VAL A 179 22.80 3.27 -5.84
N MET A 180 22.27 4.37 -5.28
CA MET A 180 22.79 5.72 -5.50
C MET A 180 24.17 5.95 -4.86
N GLY A 181 24.64 5.04 -3.99
CA GLY A 181 25.84 5.24 -3.17
C GLY A 181 25.61 6.17 -1.98
N LEU A 182 24.36 6.37 -1.60
CA LEU A 182 23.99 7.06 -0.36
C LEU A 182 23.88 6.03 0.76
N PRO A 183 24.18 6.41 2.02
CA PRO A 183 23.86 5.53 3.14
C PRO A 183 22.38 5.17 3.08
N PRO A 184 22.02 3.88 3.30
CA PRO A 184 20.64 3.53 3.60
C PRO A 184 20.25 4.45 4.76
N LEU A 185 19.13 5.16 4.62
CA LEU A 185 18.72 6.09 5.67
C LEU A 185 18.54 5.24 6.92
#